data_AF-A0A2E5EIB8-F1
#
_entry.id   AF-A0A2E5EIB8-F1
#
_cell.length_a   1.000
_cell.length_b   1.000
_cell.length_c   1.000
_cell.angle_alpha   90.00
_cell.angle_beta   90.00
_cell.angle_gamma   90.00
#
_symmetry.space_group_name_H-M   'P 1'
#
loop_
_entity.id
_entity.type
_entity.pdbx_description
1 polymer ?
#
loop_
_entity_poly.entity_id
_entity_poly.type
_entity_poly.pdbx_seq_one_letter_code
_entity_poly.pdbx_strand_id
1 'polypeptide(L)'
;MPVDIGENSDEWARDWRKRFVRRVFGIALCHYLAWLVLGGLLFLFAALPVEGAVDWIILPLTDLRSWIGFPRGFWRSLWFSEYTPRFLNFFVAILTSLSWGLVYAIWKFLRVDGPLLRTVNDK
;
A
#
# COMPACT_ATOMS: atom_id res chain seq x y z
N MET A 1 -41.95 6.21 -22.26
CA MET A 1 -40.97 7.14 -21.64
C MET A 1 -39.61 6.49 -21.78
N PRO A 2 -38.65 7.07 -22.52
CA PRO A 2 -37.29 6.57 -22.54
C PRO A 2 -36.69 6.77 -21.15
N VAL A 3 -36.25 5.69 -20.53
CA VAL A 3 -35.48 5.74 -19.27
C VAL A 3 -34.13 6.36 -19.62
N ASP A 4 -33.81 7.50 -19.00
CA ASP A 4 -32.54 8.18 -19.20
C ASP A 4 -31.43 7.40 -18.49
N ILE A 5 -30.83 6.44 -19.20
CA ILE A 5 -29.80 5.54 -18.68
C ILE A 5 -28.42 6.25 -18.62
N GLY A 6 -28.22 7.30 -19.42
CA GLY A 6 -26.91 7.96 -19.59
C GLY A 6 -26.51 8.86 -18.42
N GLU A 7 -27.45 9.61 -17.84
CA GLU A 7 -27.15 10.52 -16.72
C GLU A 7 -26.79 9.75 -15.44
N ASN A 8 -27.46 8.62 -15.22
CA ASN A 8 -27.29 7.79 -14.03
C ASN A 8 -25.97 6.96 -14.04
N SER A 9 -25.47 6.59 -15.22
CA SER A 9 -24.20 5.85 -15.34
C SER A 9 -22.97 6.70 -15.03
N ASP A 10 -22.98 7.98 -15.41
CA ASP A 10 -21.85 8.89 -15.23
C ASP A 10 -21.73 9.37 -13.77
N GLU A 11 -22.85 9.58 -13.09
CA GLU A 11 -22.88 9.85 -11.65
C GLU A 11 -22.37 8.67 -10.84
N TRP A 12 -22.87 7.46 -11.14
CA TRP A 12 -22.42 6.24 -10.49
C TRP A 12 -20.90 6.02 -10.67
N ALA A 13 -20.37 6.21 -11.88
CA ALA A 13 -18.95 6.06 -12.18
C ALA A 13 -18.09 7.10 -11.42
N ARG A 14 -18.55 8.36 -11.32
CA ARG A 14 -17.84 9.41 -10.57
C ARG A 14 -17.79 9.11 -9.07
N ASP A 15 -18.90 8.69 -8.48
CA ASP A 15 -18.97 8.38 -7.05
C ASP A 15 -18.22 7.10 -6.67
N TRP A 16 -18.22 6.10 -7.56
CA TRP A 16 -17.37 4.93 -7.42
C TRP A 16 -15.88 5.32 -7.48
N ARG A 17 -15.47 6.13 -8.47
CA ARG A 17 -14.08 6.61 -8.61
C ARG A 17 -13.61 7.39 -7.38
N LYS A 18 -14.44 8.31 -6.86
CA LYS A 18 -14.13 9.07 -5.63
C LYS A 18 -13.91 8.14 -4.43
N ARG A 19 -14.79 7.14 -4.24
CA ARG A 19 -14.66 6.16 -3.14
C ARG A 19 -13.43 5.27 -3.29
N PHE A 20 -13.11 4.85 -4.52
CA PHE A 20 -11.93 4.06 -4.83
C PHE A 20 -10.65 4.84 -4.53
N VAL A 21 -10.51 6.04 -5.10
CA VAL A 21 -9.36 6.93 -4.89
C VAL A 21 -9.17 7.22 -3.40
N ARG A 22 -10.25 7.55 -2.66
CA ARG A 22 -10.16 7.82 -1.22
C ARG A 22 -9.64 6.61 -0.43
N ARG A 23 -10.06 5.39 -0.78
CA ARG A 23 -9.56 4.16 -0.14
C ARG A 23 -8.08 3.92 -0.45
N VAL A 24 -7.67 4.07 -1.71
CA VAL A 24 -6.27 3.92 -2.13
C VAL A 24 -5.38 4.91 -1.39
N PHE A 25 -5.75 6.18 -1.36
CA PHE A 25 -4.98 7.22 -0.66
C PHE A 25 -4.98 7.02 0.87
N GLY A 26 -6.12 6.67 1.46
CA GLY A 26 -6.20 6.41 2.90
C GLY A 26 -5.29 5.26 3.33
N ILE A 27 -5.30 4.17 2.58
CA ILE A 27 -4.45 3.00 2.86
C ILE A 27 -2.98 3.32 2.59
N ALA A 28 -2.68 4.03 1.50
CA ALA A 28 -1.33 4.48 1.23
C ALA A 28 -0.79 5.35 2.36
N LEU A 29 -1.60 6.27 2.90
CA LEU A 29 -1.22 7.10 4.05
C LEU A 29 -0.97 6.26 5.30
N CYS A 30 -1.87 5.32 5.63
CA CYS A 30 -1.67 4.40 6.76
C CYS A 30 -0.40 3.57 6.60
N HIS A 31 -0.13 3.06 5.40
CA HIS A 31 1.08 2.30 5.09
C HIS A 31 2.34 3.16 5.26
N TYR A 32 2.30 4.42 4.81
CA TYR A 32 3.41 5.36 4.98
C TYR A 32 3.67 5.68 6.47
N LEU A 33 2.62 5.89 7.27
CA LEU A 33 2.74 6.08 8.72
C LEU A 33 3.30 4.85 9.42
N ALA A 34 2.87 3.64 9.02
CA ALA A 34 3.44 2.40 9.54
C ALA A 34 4.95 2.29 9.23
N TRP A 35 5.39 2.76 8.06
CA TRP A 35 6.81 2.88 7.69
C TRP A 35 7.59 3.82 8.61
N LEU A 36 7.01 4.96 8.98
CA LEU A 36 7.62 5.92 9.91
C LEU A 36 7.74 5.32 11.32
N VAL A 37 6.68 4.68 11.81
CA VAL A 37 6.69 4.02 13.12
C VAL A 37 7.71 2.88 13.16
N LEU A 38 7.74 2.02 12.14
CA LEU A 38 8.69 0.91 12.06
C LEU A 38 10.14 1.41 11.99
N GLY A 39 10.39 2.47 11.22
CA GLY A 39 11.70 3.14 11.19
C GLY A 39 12.10 3.73 12.54
N GLY A 40 11.16 4.36 13.24
CA GLY A 40 11.37 4.89 14.59
C GLY A 40 11.66 3.79 15.62
N LEU A 41 10.95 2.65 15.55
CA LEU A 41 11.19 1.49 16.40
C LEU A 41 12.58 0.92 16.16
N LEU A 42 12.97 0.71 14.90
CA LEU A 42 14.31 0.24 14.55
C LEU A 42 15.41 1.18 15.07
N PHE A 43 15.20 2.49 14.97
CA PHE A 43 16.12 3.49 15.53
C PHE A 43 16.21 3.40 17.05
N LEU A 44 15.07 3.27 17.74
CA LEU A 44 15.02 3.12 19.20
C LEU A 44 15.75 1.85 19.66
N PHE A 45 15.52 0.72 18.99
CA PHE A 45 16.20 -0.55 19.30
C PHE A 45 17.69 -0.51 18.99
N ALA A 46 18.09 0.16 17.91
CA ALA A 46 19.51 0.34 17.58
C ALA A 46 20.25 1.24 18.60
N ALA A 47 19.52 2.09 19.33
CA ALA A 47 20.09 2.95 20.37
C ALA A 47 20.23 2.26 21.73
N LEU A 48 19.68 1.05 21.91
CA LEU A 48 19.79 0.31 23.17
C LEU A 48 21.11 -0.49 23.20
N PRO A 49 21.98 -0.30 24.22
CA PRO A 49 23.24 -1.03 24.37
C PRO A 49 22.97 -2.41 25.00
N VAL A 50 22.26 -3.29 24.29
CA VAL A 50 21.91 -4.62 24.80
C VAL A 50 22.56 -5.67 23.90
N GLU A 51 23.76 -6.09 24.29
CA GLU A 51 24.47 -7.20 23.66
C GLU A 51 23.59 -8.47 23.71
N GLY A 52 23.09 -8.93 22.56
CA GLY A 52 22.38 -10.21 22.40
C GLY A 52 20.85 -10.15 22.25
N ALA A 53 20.15 -9.13 22.74
CA ALA A 53 18.68 -8.99 22.52
C ALA A 53 18.34 -8.32 21.18
N VAL A 54 19.32 -7.60 20.63
CA VAL A 54 19.26 -6.88 19.36
C VAL A 54 18.97 -7.84 18.21
N ASP A 55 19.65 -8.99 18.12
CA ASP A 55 19.48 -9.90 16.98
C ASP A 55 18.07 -10.53 16.92
N TRP A 56 17.52 -10.97 18.05
CA TRP A 56 16.20 -11.62 18.09
C TRP A 56 15.02 -10.68 17.77
N ILE A 57 15.17 -9.38 18.02
CA ILE A 57 14.12 -8.38 17.77
C ILE A 57 14.35 -7.69 16.43
N ILE A 58 15.59 -7.37 16.10
CA ILE A 58 15.92 -6.66 14.86
C ILE A 58 15.70 -7.56 13.65
N LEU A 59 16.16 -8.82 13.64
CA LEU A 59 15.98 -9.73 12.49
C LEU A 59 14.52 -9.77 11.98
N PRO A 60 13.51 -10.09 12.80
CA PRO A 60 12.12 -10.12 12.34
C PRO A 60 11.59 -8.74 11.94
N LEU A 61 12.05 -7.65 12.56
CA LEU A 61 11.68 -6.28 12.15
C LEU A 61 12.30 -5.92 10.78
N THR A 62 13.54 -6.34 10.50
CA THR A 62 14.17 -6.18 9.19
C THR A 62 13.52 -7.03 8.11
N ASP A 63 13.12 -8.26 8.43
CA ASP A 63 12.36 -9.11 7.51
C ASP A 63 11.01 -8.48 7.20
N LEU A 64 10.28 -8.04 8.22
CA LEU A 64 9.01 -7.34 8.05
C LEU A 64 9.18 -6.08 7.19
N ARG A 65 10.24 -5.30 7.43
CA ARG A 65 10.58 -4.11 6.63
C ARG A 65 10.88 -4.48 5.17
N SER A 66 11.54 -5.61 4.93
CA SER A 66 11.84 -6.10 3.58
C SER A 66 10.57 -6.52 2.83
N TRP A 67 9.65 -7.22 3.51
CA TRP A 67 8.36 -7.62 2.94
C TRP A 67 7.46 -6.41 2.63
N ILE A 68 7.29 -5.50 3.59
CA ILE A 68 6.49 -4.29 3.41
C ILE A 68 7.14 -3.36 2.37
N GLY A 69 8.49 -3.36 2.31
CA GLY A 69 9.29 -2.61 1.36
C GLY A 69 9.49 -3.26 -0.01
N PHE A 70 8.96 -4.45 -0.27
CA PHE A 70 9.21 -5.18 -1.52
C PHE A 70 8.96 -4.33 -2.79
N PRO A 71 7.86 -3.55 -2.91
CA PRO A 71 7.66 -2.71 -4.10
C PRO A 71 8.72 -1.60 -4.22
N ARG A 72 9.32 -1.17 -3.11
CA ARG A 72 10.36 -0.14 -3.08
C ARG A 72 11.62 -0.59 -3.81
N GLY A 73 12.02 -1.86 -3.65
CA GLY A 73 13.15 -2.46 -4.36
C GLY A 73 12.92 -2.49 -5.86
N PHE A 74 11.71 -2.87 -6.30
CA PHE A 74 11.30 -2.85 -7.70
C PHE A 74 11.35 -1.43 -8.29
N TRP A 75 10.70 -0.46 -7.65
CA TRP A 75 10.70 0.94 -8.10
C TRP A 75 12.11 1.56 -8.14
N ARG A 76 12.97 1.18 -7.19
CA ARG A 76 14.36 1.63 -7.14
C ARG A 76 15.23 0.94 -8.20
N SER A 77 14.95 -0.32 -8.53
CA SER A 77 15.62 -1.05 -9.62
C SER A 77 15.31 -0.48 -11.00
N LEU A 78 14.15 0.18 -11.16
CA LEU A 78 13.85 0.94 -12.38
C LEU A 78 14.70 2.21 -12.51
N TRP A 79 15.44 2.60 -11.47
CA TRP A 79 16.31 3.77 -11.48
C TRP A 79 17.79 3.35 -11.57
N PHE A 80 18.40 3.64 -12.72
CA PHE A 80 19.74 3.17 -13.09
C PHE A 80 20.93 3.98 -12.53
N SER A 81 20.77 4.76 -11.46
CA SER A 81 21.82 5.68 -10.99
C SER A 81 22.28 5.45 -9.55
N GLU A 82 23.60 5.37 -9.35
CA GLU A 82 24.31 5.28 -8.06
C GLU A 82 24.07 6.48 -7.13
N TYR A 83 23.59 7.60 -7.66
CA TYR A 83 23.21 8.77 -6.89
C TYR A 83 21.69 8.84 -6.79
N THR A 84 21.13 8.23 -5.74
CA THR A 84 19.71 8.36 -5.44
C THR A 84 19.50 9.67 -4.66
N PRO A 85 18.99 10.76 -5.26
CA PRO A 85 18.72 11.97 -4.49
C PRO A 85 17.71 11.66 -3.38
N ARG A 86 17.85 12.30 -2.21
CA ARG A 86 16.96 12.06 -1.05
C ARG A 86 15.48 12.17 -1.43
N PHE A 87 15.13 13.09 -2.34
CA PHE A 87 13.77 13.25 -2.86
C PHE A 87 13.25 12.03 -3.62
N LEU A 88 14.09 11.29 -4.34
CA LEU A 88 13.68 10.06 -5.03
C LEU A 88 13.31 8.96 -4.02
N ASN A 89 14.00 8.88 -2.89
CA ASN A 89 13.61 7.97 -1.81
C ASN A 89 12.21 8.29 -1.26
N PHE A 90 11.85 9.58 -1.16
CA PHE A 90 10.49 9.99 -0.79
C PHE A 90 9.48 9.61 -1.87
N PHE A 91 9.78 9.90 -3.14
CA PHE A 91 8.90 9.58 -4.26
C PHE A 91 8.64 8.07 -4.38
N VAL A 92 9.69 7.26 -4.25
CA VAL A 92 9.59 5.80 -4.25
C VAL A 92 8.76 5.31 -3.06
N ALA A 93 8.91 5.91 -1.86
CA ALA A 93 8.08 5.55 -0.71
C ALA A 93 6.60 5.86 -0.93
N ILE A 94 6.28 6.97 -1.60
CA ILE A 94 4.92 7.32 -2.01
C ILE A 94 4.38 6.29 -3.00
N LEU A 95 5.16 5.96 -4.04
CA LEU A 95 4.78 4.94 -5.03
C LEU A 95 4.54 3.57 -4.40
N THR A 96 5.44 3.12 -3.52
CA THR A 96 5.28 1.87 -2.77
C THR A 96 3.99 1.86 -1.96
N SER A 97 3.66 2.97 -1.30
CA SER A 97 2.45 3.10 -0.50
C SER A 97 1.18 3.10 -1.36
N LEU A 98 1.23 3.77 -2.51
CA LEU A 98 0.16 3.74 -3.51
C LEU A 98 -0.03 2.34 -4.10
N SER A 99 1.06 1.61 -4.38
CA SER A 99 1.00 0.22 -4.86
C SER A 99 0.28 -0.68 -3.87
N TRP A 100 0.58 -0.57 -2.57
CA TRP A 100 -0.14 -1.32 -1.53
C TRP A 100 -1.61 -0.92 -1.39
N GLY A 101 -1.90 0.38 -1.45
CA GLY A 101 -3.28 0.87 -1.46
C GLY A 101 -4.08 0.32 -2.65
N LEU A 102 -3.46 0.23 -3.82
CA LEU A 102 -4.04 -0.32 -5.04
C LEU A 102 -4.24 -1.85 -4.91
N VAL A 103 -3.22 -2.59 -4.49
CA VAL A 103 -3.30 -4.04 -4.28
C VAL A 103 -4.42 -4.40 -3.30
N TYR A 104 -4.54 -3.67 -2.19
CA TYR A 104 -5.63 -3.89 -1.25
C TYR A 104 -7.00 -3.54 -1.85
N ALA A 105 -7.10 -2.45 -2.60
CA ALA A 105 -8.35 -2.06 -3.24
C ALA A 105 -8.80 -3.11 -4.27
N ILE A 106 -7.88 -3.65 -5.07
CA ILE A 106 -8.13 -4.76 -6.02
C ILE A 106 -8.52 -6.03 -5.26
N TRP A 107 -7.78 -6.39 -4.22
CA TRP A 107 -8.07 -7.57 -3.41
C TRP A 107 -9.46 -7.49 -2.77
N LYS A 108 -9.80 -6.33 -2.21
CA LYS A 108 -11.13 -6.09 -1.63
C LYS A 108 -12.23 -6.18 -2.69
N PHE A 109 -12.00 -5.63 -3.87
CA PHE A 109 -12.93 -5.75 -4.99
C PHE A 109 -13.15 -7.22 -5.39
N LEU A 110 -12.07 -7.99 -5.56
CA LEU A 110 -12.15 -9.42 -5.91
C LEU A 110 -12.84 -10.26 -4.82
N ARG A 111 -12.63 -9.94 -3.54
CA ARG A 111 -13.13 -10.74 -2.42
C ARG A 111 -14.55 -10.37 -1.96
N VAL A 112 -14.95 -9.11 -2.08
CA VAL A 112 -16.21 -8.59 -1.50
C VAL A 112 -17.24 -8.21 -2.58
N ASP A 113 -16.80 -7.70 -3.73
CA ASP A 113 -17.68 -7.14 -4.78
C ASP A 113 -17.61 -7.93 -6.11
N GLY A 114 -16.92 -9.07 -6.14
CA GLY A 114 -16.69 -9.86 -7.35
C GLY A 114 -17.96 -10.60 -7.84
N PRO A 115 -18.33 -10.50 -9.13
CA PRO A 115 -19.47 -11.23 -9.70
C PRO A 115 -19.30 -12.76 -9.66
N LEU A 116 -18.09 -13.27 -9.41
CA LEU A 116 -17.79 -14.70 -9.31
C LEU A 116 -18.26 -15.36 -8.00
N LEU A 117 -18.52 -14.61 -6.93
CA LEU A 117 -19.00 -15.15 -5.66
C LEU A 117 -20.52 -15.04 -5.47
N ARG A 118 -21.21 -14.21 -6.26
CA ARG A 118 -22.69 -14.18 -6.25
C ARG A 118 -23.31 -15.44 -6.86
N THR A 119 -22.68 -16.02 -7.88
CA THR A 119 -23.22 -17.21 -8.57
C THR A 119 -23.11 -18.51 -7.77
N VAL A 120 -22.30 -18.54 -6.71
CA VAL A 120 -22.14 -19.73 -5.85
C VAL A 120 -23.12 -19.72 -4.67
N ASN A 121 -23.63 -18.56 -4.27
CA ASN A 121 -24.57 -18.43 -3.15
C ASN A 121 -26.05 -18.45 -3.57
N ASP A 122 -26.35 -18.45 -4.88
CA ASP A 122 -27.70 -18.54 -5.44
C ASP A 122 -28.05 -19.97 -5.95
N LYS A 123 -27.36 -21.01 -5.47
CA LYS A 123 -27.68 -22.42 -5.74
C LYS A 123 -27.91 -23.22 -4.48
#